data_AF-A0A7V9U733-F1
#
_entry.id   AF-A0A7V9U733-F1
#
_cell.length_a   1.000
_cell.length_b   1.000
_cell.length_c   1.000
_cell.angle_alpha   90.00
_cell.angle_beta   90.00
_cell.angle_gamma   90.00
#
_symmetry.space_group_name_H-M   'P 1'
#
loop_
_entity.id
_entity.type
_entity.pdbx_description
1 polymer ?
#
loop_
_entity_poly.entity_id
_entity_poly.type
_entity_poly.pdbx_seq_one_letter_code
_entity_poly.pdbx_strand_id
1 'polypeptide(L)'
;MPRPSRDPERFGRFAETFARFLGTARFLAYMTVFVIVWLIINIVGLVGLRWDPYPFILLNLIFSTQASYAAPLILLAQNRQEARDRVISERDREANLRAHADMEFLAREMASLRMAVGEVATRDFIRAELRTLLAELDEREQPGRSRSGAAASRPTP
;
A
#
# COMPACT_ATOMS: atom_id res chain seq x y z
N MET A 1 -24.86 35.01 -19.43
CA MET A 1 -25.09 35.12 -17.97
C MET A 1 -24.02 34.30 -17.25
N PRO A 2 -23.11 34.90 -16.47
CA PRO A 2 -22.11 34.15 -15.71
C PRO A 2 -22.77 33.51 -14.50
N ARG A 3 -22.62 32.19 -14.34
CA ARG A 3 -23.10 31.47 -13.15
C ARG A 3 -22.19 31.86 -11.97
N PRO A 4 -22.73 32.19 -10.79
CA PRO A 4 -21.91 32.46 -9.62
C PRO A 4 -21.19 31.15 -9.23
N SER A 5 -19.90 31.05 -9.55
CA SER A 5 -19.04 30.00 -9.03
C SER A 5 -18.84 30.27 -7.54
N ARG A 6 -19.75 29.75 -6.70
CA ARG A 6 -19.47 29.56 -5.27
C ARG A 6 -18.26 28.64 -5.19
N ASP A 7 -17.11 29.22 -4.90
CA ASP A 7 -15.78 28.61 -4.87
C ASP A 7 -15.79 27.37 -3.93
N PRO A 8 -16.04 26.16 -4.45
CA PRO A 8 -16.28 24.97 -3.64
C PRO A 8 -14.99 24.53 -2.92
N GLU A 9 -13.83 24.92 -3.46
CA GLU A 9 -12.50 24.81 -2.84
C GLU A 9 -12.39 25.51 -1.48
N ARG A 10 -13.03 26.68 -1.28
CA ARG A 10 -12.92 27.44 -0.02
C ARG A 10 -13.71 26.75 1.10
N PHE A 11 -14.95 26.38 0.82
CA PHE A 11 -15.79 25.64 1.76
C PHE A 11 -15.22 24.25 2.06
N GLY A 12 -14.62 23.59 1.06
CA GLY A 12 -13.97 22.30 1.25
C GLY A 12 -12.76 22.33 2.19
N ARG A 13 -11.89 23.34 2.05
CA ARG A 13 -10.72 23.52 2.96
C ARG A 13 -11.14 23.89 4.39
N PHE A 14 -12.20 24.69 4.53
CA PHE A 14 -12.77 25.03 5.82
C PHE A 14 -13.34 23.80 6.52
N ALA A 15 -14.16 23.00 5.82
CA ALA A 15 -14.76 21.77 6.34
C ALA A 15 -13.69 20.76 6.79
N GLU A 16 -12.61 20.58 6.02
CA GLU A 16 -11.51 19.66 6.38
C GLU A 16 -10.76 20.11 7.65
N THR A 17 -10.52 21.41 7.79
CA THR A 17 -9.88 21.97 8.99
C THR A 17 -10.79 21.83 10.21
N PHE A 18 -12.09 22.09 10.03
CA PHE A 18 -13.09 21.91 11.07
C PHE A 18 -13.22 20.44 11.51
N ALA A 19 -13.19 19.49 10.56
CA ALA A 19 -13.23 18.06 10.88
C ALA A 19 -12.01 17.62 11.71
N ARG A 20 -10.80 18.09 11.35
CA ARG A 20 -9.59 17.85 12.15
C ARG A 20 -9.67 18.44 13.55
N PHE A 21 -10.24 19.64 13.66
CA PHE A 21 -10.41 20.33 14.94
C PHE A 21 -11.39 19.60 15.87
N LEU A 22 -12.57 19.22 15.36
CA LEU A 22 -13.58 18.46 16.10
C LEU A 22 -13.08 17.09 16.58
N GLY A 23 -12.21 16.43 15.80
CA GLY A 23 -11.63 15.13 16.15
C GLY A 23 -10.54 15.16 17.21
N THR A 24 -10.17 16.34 17.73
CA THR A 24 -9.06 16.49 18.68
C THR A 24 -9.57 16.42 20.14
N ALA A 25 -8.91 15.63 21.00
CA ALA A 25 -9.26 15.52 22.43
C ALA A 25 -9.27 16.88 23.17
N ARG A 26 -8.43 17.83 22.74
CA ARG A 26 -8.39 19.20 23.25
C ARG A 26 -9.71 19.94 23.07
N PHE A 27 -10.37 19.79 21.91
CA PHE A 27 -11.66 20.45 21.66
C PHE A 27 -12.72 20.00 22.67
N LEU A 28 -12.79 18.70 22.93
CA LEU A 28 -13.73 18.13 23.89
C LEU A 28 -13.47 18.68 25.30
N ALA A 29 -12.21 18.74 25.72
CA ALA A 29 -11.84 19.33 27.01
C ALA A 29 -12.26 20.81 27.13
N TYR A 30 -12.01 21.63 26.10
CA TYR A 30 -12.44 23.04 26.10
C TYR A 30 -13.97 23.17 26.17
N MET A 31 -14.73 22.36 25.44
CA MET A 31 -16.19 22.38 25.48
C MET A 31 -16.74 21.96 26.84
N THR A 32 -16.15 20.94 27.48
CA THR A 32 -16.54 20.53 28.83
C THR A 32 -16.27 21.64 29.85
N VAL A 33 -15.09 22.27 29.80
CA VAL A 33 -14.75 23.39 30.68
C VAL A 33 -15.71 24.56 30.46
N PHE A 34 -16.03 24.89 29.21
CA PHE A 34 -16.99 25.94 28.88
C PHE A 34 -18.37 25.68 29.51
N VAL A 35 -18.90 24.46 29.38
CA VAL A 35 -20.20 24.09 29.98
C VAL A 35 -20.15 24.18 31.50
N ILE A 36 -19.07 23.69 32.13
CA ILE A 36 -18.91 23.75 33.60
C ILE A 36 -18.86 25.21 34.08
N VAL A 37 -18.07 26.06 33.41
CA VAL A 37 -17.95 27.49 33.75
C VAL A 37 -19.29 28.19 33.58
N TRP A 38 -20.02 27.93 32.49
CA TRP A 38 -21.36 28.47 32.27
C TRP A 38 -22.33 28.09 33.38
N LEU A 39 -22.31 26.82 33.78
CA LEU A 39 -23.14 26.29 34.85
C LEU A 39 -22.81 26.97 36.19
N ILE A 40 -21.53 27.07 36.55
CA ILE A 40 -21.07 27.71 37.79
C ILE A 40 -21.52 29.18 37.83
N ILE A 41 -21.30 29.94 36.77
CA ILE A 41 -21.70 31.36 36.70
C ILE A 41 -23.20 31.53 36.93
N ASN A 42 -24.03 30.67 36.31
CA ASN A 42 -25.49 30.74 36.44
C ASN A 42 -26.04 30.24 37.78
N ILE A 43 -25.41 29.22 38.39
CA ILE A 43 -25.81 28.71 39.71
C ILE A 43 -25.41 29.67 40.82
N VAL A 44 -24.15 30.11 40.83
CA VAL A 44 -23.61 31.01 41.87
C VAL A 44 -24.27 32.38 41.78
N GLY A 45 -24.82 32.75 40.62
CA GLY A 45 -25.50 34.02 40.44
C GLY A 45 -24.56 35.17 40.73
N LEU A 46 -23.35 35.12 40.13
CA LEU A 46 -22.20 35.98 40.46
C LEU A 46 -22.49 37.50 40.39
N VAL A 47 -23.64 37.90 39.82
CA VAL A 47 -24.07 39.30 39.65
C VAL A 47 -25.52 39.54 40.14
N GLY A 48 -26.10 38.63 40.94
CA GLY A 48 -27.52 38.70 41.36
C GLY A 48 -28.54 38.53 40.21
N LEU A 49 -28.06 38.47 38.97
CA LEU A 49 -28.84 38.27 37.76
C LEU A 49 -28.61 36.83 37.26
N ARG A 50 -29.63 35.99 37.38
CA ARG A 50 -29.63 34.63 36.80
C ARG A 50 -29.92 34.75 35.31
N TRP A 51 -28.87 34.83 34.49
CA TRP A 51 -28.99 34.99 33.03
C TRP A 51 -29.64 33.77 32.36
N ASP A 52 -29.37 32.56 32.86
CA ASP A 52 -29.90 31.30 32.35
C ASP A 52 -30.30 30.38 33.53
N PRO A 53 -31.47 30.62 34.17
CA PRO A 53 -31.96 29.77 35.25
C PRO A 53 -32.23 28.33 34.77
N TYR A 54 -32.18 27.37 35.70
CA TYR A 54 -32.57 25.99 35.43
C TYR A 54 -33.97 25.97 34.76
N PRO A 55 -34.14 25.37 33.57
CA PRO A 55 -33.36 24.28 32.95
C PRO A 55 -32.28 24.68 31.90
N PHE A 56 -31.71 25.89 31.95
CA PHE A 56 -30.66 26.38 31.03
C PHE A 56 -31.10 26.48 29.55
N ILE A 57 -32.15 27.26 29.29
CA ILE A 57 -32.74 27.40 27.95
C ILE A 57 -31.78 28.02 26.94
N LEU A 58 -30.94 28.98 27.35
CA LEU A 58 -30.01 29.65 26.45
C LEU A 58 -28.89 28.72 26.03
N LEU A 59 -28.32 27.97 26.98
CA LEU A 59 -27.33 26.94 26.68
C LEU A 59 -27.91 25.92 25.70
N ASN A 60 -29.15 25.47 25.93
CA ASN A 60 -29.81 24.53 25.02
C ASN A 60 -30.02 25.11 23.61
N LEU A 61 -30.42 26.38 23.51
CA LEU A 61 -30.59 27.08 22.24
C LEU A 61 -29.27 27.19 21.46
N ILE A 62 -28.16 27.48 22.15
CA ILE A 62 -26.84 27.53 21.53
C ILE A 62 -26.44 26.13 21.02
N PHE A 63 -26.61 25.08 21.82
CA PHE A 63 -26.26 23.71 21.41
C PHE A 63 -27.12 23.20 20.25
N SER A 64 -28.43 23.48 20.25
CA SER A 64 -29.30 23.09 19.14
C SER A 64 -28.92 23.81 17.83
N THR A 65 -28.61 25.10 17.91
CA THR A 65 -28.09 25.87 16.76
C THR A 65 -26.73 25.34 16.32
N GLN A 66 -25.85 25.00 17.26
CA GLN A 66 -24.53 24.42 16.99
C GLN A 66 -24.68 23.09 16.22
N ALA A 67 -25.56 22.19 16.67
CA ALA A 67 -25.80 20.92 16.01
C ALA A 67 -26.37 21.11 14.59
N SER A 68 -27.30 22.06 14.43
CA SER A 68 -27.94 22.38 13.14
C SER A 68 -26.93 22.83 12.08
N TYR A 69 -25.95 23.68 12.42
CA TYR A 69 -24.92 24.09 11.45
C TYR A 69 -23.78 23.07 11.30
N ALA A 70 -23.53 22.24 12.31
CA ALA A 70 -22.50 21.21 12.24
C ALA A 70 -22.86 20.11 11.23
N ALA A 71 -24.12 19.67 11.18
CA ALA A 71 -24.59 18.61 10.28
C ALA A 71 -24.21 18.82 8.80
N PRO A 72 -24.51 19.97 8.15
CA PRO A 72 -24.14 20.19 6.76
C PRO A 72 -22.62 20.31 6.54
N LEU A 73 -21.87 20.84 7.52
CA LEU A 73 -20.41 20.91 7.44
C LEU A 73 -19.77 19.52 7.53
N ILE A 74 -20.29 18.67 8.42
CA ILE A 74 -19.85 17.28 8.56
C ILE A 74 -20.12 16.51 7.27
N LEU A 75 -21.32 16.67 6.68
CA LEU A 75 -21.67 16.04 5.41
C LEU A 75 -20.73 16.45 4.27
N LEU A 76 -20.32 17.73 4.22
CA LEU A 76 -19.33 18.20 3.25
C LEU A 76 -17.93 17.59 3.48
N ALA A 77 -17.51 17.49 4.74
CA ALA A 77 -16.25 16.85 5.10
C ALA A 77 -16.27 15.35 4.73
N GLN A 78 -17.40 14.67 4.95
CA GLN A 78 -17.63 13.27 4.59
C GLN A 78 -17.57 13.07 3.07
N ASN A 79 -18.33 13.84 2.28
CA ASN A 79 -18.29 13.75 0.81
C ASN A 79 -16.86 13.89 0.25
N ARG A 80 -16.01 14.74 0.88
CA ARG A 80 -14.61 14.89 0.48
C ARG A 80 -13.73 13.71 0.91
N GLN A 81 -13.97 13.13 2.08
CA GLN A 81 -13.29 11.91 2.49
C GLN A 81 -13.65 10.76 1.55
N GLU A 82 -14.94 10.54 1.28
CA GLU A 82 -15.42 9.51 0.35
C GLU A 82 -14.84 9.66 -1.06
N ALA A 83 -14.73 10.89 -1.58
CA ALA A 83 -14.11 11.15 -2.87
C ALA A 83 -12.62 10.74 -2.90
N ARG A 84 -11.87 11.02 -1.81
CA ARG A 84 -10.47 10.58 -1.69
C ARG A 84 -10.36 9.07 -1.56
N ASP A 85 -11.19 8.47 -0.72
CA ASP A 85 -11.19 7.03 -0.45
C ASP A 85 -11.52 6.25 -1.73
N ARG A 86 -12.42 6.78 -2.57
CA ARG A 86 -12.69 6.22 -3.90
C ARG A 86 -11.45 6.21 -4.78
N VAL A 87 -10.74 7.33 -4.90
CA VAL A 87 -9.51 7.42 -5.72
C VAL A 87 -8.42 6.48 -5.21
N ILE A 88 -8.28 6.37 -3.89
CA ILE A 88 -7.33 5.42 -3.27
C ILE A 88 -7.73 3.99 -3.61
N SER A 89 -9.00 3.63 -3.48
CA SER A 89 -9.52 2.31 -3.81
C SER A 89 -9.36 1.94 -5.28
N GLU A 90 -9.59 2.88 -6.20
CA GLU A 90 -9.38 2.68 -7.64
C GLU A 90 -7.91 2.41 -7.96
N ARG A 91 -6.99 3.18 -7.37
CA ARG A 91 -5.55 2.97 -7.55
C ARG A 91 -5.06 1.65 -6.97
N ASP A 92 -5.56 1.28 -5.80
CA ASP A 92 -5.23 0.00 -5.16
C ASP A 92 -5.69 -1.17 -6.04
N ARG A 93 -6.89 -1.07 -6.62
CA ARG A 93 -7.39 -2.06 -7.58
C ARG A 93 -6.51 -2.15 -8.82
N GLU A 94 -6.10 -1.03 -9.43
CA GLU A 94 -5.20 -1.06 -10.57
C GLU A 94 -3.82 -1.66 -10.23
N ALA A 95 -3.25 -1.29 -9.07
CA ALA A 95 -1.99 -1.82 -8.61
C ALA A 95 -2.07 -3.34 -8.39
N ASN A 96 -3.15 -3.82 -7.80
CA ASN A 96 -3.37 -5.25 -7.58
C ASN A 96 -3.49 -6.02 -8.91
N LEU A 97 -4.19 -5.46 -9.90
CA LEU A 97 -4.28 -6.06 -11.23
C LEU A 97 -2.90 -6.15 -11.91
N ARG A 98 -2.08 -5.09 -11.81
CA ARG A 98 -0.71 -5.11 -12.33
C ARG A 98 0.16 -6.14 -11.61
N ALA A 99 0.10 -6.20 -10.28
CA ALA A 99 0.83 -7.18 -9.49
C ALA A 99 0.45 -8.62 -9.86
N HIS A 100 -0.84 -8.90 -10.11
CA HIS A 100 -1.29 -10.19 -10.61
C HIS A 100 -0.69 -10.52 -11.99
N ALA A 101 -0.71 -9.58 -12.94
CA ALA A 101 -0.13 -9.78 -14.27
C ALA A 101 1.39 -10.01 -14.21
N ASP A 102 2.10 -9.27 -13.35
CA ASP A 102 3.54 -9.42 -13.13
C ASP A 102 3.85 -10.80 -12.51
N MET A 103 3.05 -11.26 -11.54
CA MET A 103 3.20 -12.61 -10.99
C MET A 103 2.97 -13.69 -12.05
N GLU A 104 1.97 -13.55 -12.92
CA GLU A 104 1.75 -14.49 -14.02
C GLU A 104 2.91 -14.50 -15.01
N PHE A 105 3.45 -13.32 -15.34
CA PHE A 105 4.61 -13.18 -16.20
C PHE A 105 5.83 -13.87 -15.58
N LEU A 106 6.14 -13.57 -14.31
CA LEU A 106 7.23 -14.20 -13.58
C LEU A 106 7.03 -15.72 -13.45
N ALA A 107 5.80 -16.20 -13.23
CA ALA A 107 5.52 -17.63 -13.17
C ALA A 107 5.78 -18.33 -14.52
N ARG A 108 5.41 -17.68 -15.64
CA ARG A 108 5.71 -18.18 -16.99
C ARG A 108 7.21 -18.21 -17.25
N GLU A 109 7.94 -17.16 -16.87
CA GLU A 109 9.40 -17.11 -17.01
C GLU A 109 10.12 -18.11 -16.09
N MET A 110 9.60 -18.33 -14.88
CA MET A 110 10.13 -19.37 -14.00
C MET A 110 9.91 -20.77 -14.59
N ALA A 111 8.77 -21.01 -15.25
CA ALA A 111 8.49 -22.28 -15.92
C ALA A 111 9.41 -22.49 -17.13
N SER A 112 9.63 -21.46 -17.96
CA SER A 112 10.55 -21.51 -19.11
C SER A 112 11.98 -21.76 -18.66
N LEU A 113 12.45 -21.03 -17.63
CA LEU A 113 13.77 -21.21 -17.04
C LEU A 113 13.94 -22.62 -16.46
N ARG A 114 12.93 -23.13 -15.75
CA ARG A 114 12.95 -24.50 -15.20
C ARG A 114 13.08 -25.55 -16.31
N MET A 115 12.37 -25.40 -17.42
CA MET A 115 12.47 -26.32 -18.56
C MET A 115 13.88 -26.26 -19.19
N ALA A 116 14.39 -25.06 -19.47
CA ALA A 116 15.72 -24.87 -20.04
C ALA A 116 16.83 -25.44 -19.14
N VAL A 117 16.78 -25.20 -17.83
CA VAL A 117 17.72 -25.80 -16.86
C VAL A 117 17.53 -27.32 -16.77
N GLY A 118 16.29 -27.80 -16.83
CA GLY A 118 15.98 -29.23 -16.82
C GLY A 118 16.62 -29.99 -17.99
N GLU A 119 16.62 -29.40 -19.19
CA GLU A 119 17.27 -29.99 -20.37
C GLU A 119 18.80 -30.08 -20.21
N VAL A 120 19.45 -29.00 -19.76
CA VAL A 120 20.91 -28.95 -19.57
C VAL A 120 21.39 -29.79 -18.38
N ALA A 121 20.56 -29.96 -17.34
CA ALA A 121 20.87 -30.76 -16.16
C ALA A 121 20.48 -32.24 -16.30
N THR A 122 20.13 -32.71 -17.50
CA THR A 122 19.83 -34.14 -17.67
C THR A 122 21.12 -34.95 -17.43
N ARG A 123 21.05 -35.93 -16.54
CA ARG A 123 22.18 -36.82 -16.17
C ARG A 123 22.93 -37.35 -17.39
N ASP A 124 22.21 -37.61 -18.48
CA ASP A 124 22.76 -38.16 -19.70
C ASP A 124 23.57 -37.15 -20.51
N PHE A 125 23.21 -35.86 -20.50
CA PHE A 125 24.01 -34.79 -21.10
C PHE A 125 25.32 -34.58 -20.34
N ILE A 126 25.24 -34.44 -19.02
CA ILE A 126 26.43 -34.31 -18.16
C ILE A 126 27.35 -35.53 -18.31
N ARG A 127 26.77 -36.74 -18.37
CA ARG A 127 27.52 -37.98 -18.55
C ARG A 127 28.12 -38.10 -19.95
N ALA A 128 27.44 -37.63 -20.99
CA ALA A 128 27.96 -37.59 -22.34
C ALA A 128 29.16 -36.63 -22.39
N GLU A 129 29.05 -35.44 -21.82
CA GLU A 129 30.12 -34.44 -21.87
C GLU A 129 31.34 -34.85 -21.04
N LEU A 130 31.12 -35.46 -19.86
CA LEU A 130 32.21 -36.08 -19.09
C LEU A 130 32.93 -37.17 -19.89
N ARG A 131 32.20 -38.02 -20.64
CA ARG A 131 32.81 -39.05 -21.49
C ARG A 131 33.61 -38.44 -22.64
N THR A 132 33.08 -37.42 -23.29
CA THR A 132 33.77 -36.70 -24.37
C THR A 132 35.08 -36.09 -23.86
N LEU A 133 35.05 -35.36 -22.74
CA LEU A 133 36.24 -34.76 -22.13
C LEU A 133 37.26 -35.81 -21.68
N LEU A 134 36.80 -36.92 -21.10
CA LEU A 134 37.69 -38.03 -20.71
C LEU A 134 38.36 -38.69 -21.93
N ALA A 135 37.62 -38.89 -23.03
CA ALA A 135 38.18 -39.44 -24.26
C ALA A 135 39.24 -38.51 -24.87
N GLU A 136 38.98 -37.20 -24.85
CA GLU A 136 39.93 -36.19 -25.35
C GLU A 136 41.23 -36.16 -24.53
N LEU A 137 41.16 -36.39 -23.21
CA LEU A 137 42.35 -36.50 -22.35
C LEU A 137 43.15 -37.78 -22.62
N ASP A 138 42.48 -38.92 -22.79
CA ASP A 138 43.12 -40.21 -23.09
C ASP A 138 43.82 -40.18 -24.47
N GLU A 139 43.22 -39.51 -25.45
CA GLU A 139 43.81 -39.28 -26.77
C GLU A 139 45.06 -38.38 -26.71
N ARG A 140 45.08 -37.39 -25.81
CA ARG A 140 46.27 -36.56 -25.51
C ARG A 140 47.36 -37.33 -24.77
N GLU A 141 47.01 -38.36 -24.01
CA GLU A 141 47.96 -39.23 -23.29
C GLU A 141 48.58 -40.30 -24.20
N GLN A 142 47.91 -40.70 -25.29
CA GLN A 142 48.33 -41.76 -26.21
C GLN A 142 49.15 -41.40 -27.48
N PRO A 143 49.65 -40.18 -27.76
CA PRO A 143 50.42 -39.93 -28.98
C PRO A 143 51.80 -40.63 -28.99
N GLY A 144 52.20 -41.31 -27.91
CA GLY A 144 53.47 -42.03 -27.79
C GLY A 144 53.44 -43.54 -28.08
N ARG A 145 52.27 -44.21 -28.14
CA ARG A 145 52.21 -45.69 -28.12
C ARG A 145 52.18 -46.35 -29.50
N SER A 146 51.76 -45.63 -30.55
CA SER A 146 51.61 -46.16 -31.91
C SER A 146 52.93 -46.43 -32.66
N ARG A 147 54.10 -46.05 -32.14
CA ARG A 147 55.41 -46.40 -32.76
C ARG A 147 56.03 -47.71 -32.25
N SER A 148 55.49 -48.33 -31.20
CA SER A 148 56.15 -49.48 -30.54
C SER A 148 55.65 -50.87 -30.98
N GLY A 149 54.51 -50.98 -31.68
CA GLY A 149 53.88 -52.28 -32.01
C GLY A 149 54.29 -52.93 -33.33
N ALA A 150 54.98 -52.23 -34.23
CA ALA A 150 55.23 -52.69 -35.60
C ALA A 150 56.46 -53.60 -35.78
N ALA A 151 57.17 -53.99 -34.71
CA ALA A 151 58.47 -54.68 -34.81
C ALA A 151 58.45 -56.22 -34.58
N ALA A 152 57.30 -56.83 -34.26
CA ALA A 152 57.28 -58.20 -33.70
C ALA A 152 56.69 -59.31 -34.60
N SER A 153 56.76 -59.18 -35.93
CA SER A 153 56.38 -60.28 -36.83
C SER A 153 57.32 -60.40 -38.05
N ARG A 154 58.40 -61.17 -37.88
CA ARG A 154 59.15 -61.77 -39.00
C ARG A 154 59.27 -63.28 -38.76
N PRO A 155 58.70 -64.13 -39.63
CA PRO A 155 59.11 -65.53 -39.72
C PRO A 155 60.32 -65.65 -40.65
N THR A 156 61.26 -66.51 -40.31
CA THR A 156 62.44 -66.87 -41.12
C THR A 156 62.50 -68.39 -41.29
N PRO A 157 63.17 -68.88 -42.34
CA PRO A 157 62.59 -69.72 -43.40
C PRO A 157 62.49 -71.21 -43.11
#